data_AF-A0A4Q7YI46-F1
#
_entry.id   AF-A0A4Q7YI46-F1
#
_cell.length_a   1.000
_cell.length_b   1.000
_cell.length_c   1.000
_cell.angle_alpha   90.00
_cell.angle_beta   90.00
_cell.angle_gamma   90.00
#
_symmetry.space_group_name_H-M   'P 1'
#
loop_
_entity.id
_entity.type
_entity.pdbx_description
1 polymer ?
#
loop_
_entity_poly.entity_id
_entity_poly.type
_entity_poly.pdbx_seq_one_letter_code
_entity_poly.pdbx_strand_id
1 'polypeptide(L)'
;MLTLVILKCPPGVSMPDRRAVPLTGVLTIGRSPDCTLPLPDQHVSREHCRIDLVSGSWWLRVTAGVNPVWVGKNELFKNEVQLLRVGDQLRIGGFELAVVESSADGLGVPHDNDEGWPDDTTIVDWDAIFANSLILRAKTGGD
;
A
#
# COMPACT_ATOMS: atom_id res chain seq x y z
N MET A 1 7.34 9.09 7.05
CA MET A 1 5.85 9.04 6.90
C MET A 1 5.45 7.65 6.43
N LEU A 2 4.29 7.13 6.82
CA LEU A 2 3.86 5.81 6.36
C LEU A 2 3.28 5.90 4.95
N THR A 3 3.53 4.89 4.12
CA THR A 3 3.00 4.77 2.77
C THR A 3 2.47 3.38 2.57
N LEU A 4 1.27 3.27 2.00
CA LEU A 4 0.66 2.00 1.63
C LEU A 4 1.01 1.70 0.17
N VAL A 5 1.66 0.57 -0.07
CA VAL A 5 2.13 0.16 -1.40
C VAL A 5 1.46 -1.13 -1.82
N ILE A 6 0.97 -1.19 -3.05
CA ILE A 6 0.42 -2.40 -3.66
C ILE A 6 1.57 -3.25 -4.16
N LEU A 7 1.74 -4.44 -3.57
CA LEU A 7 2.76 -5.40 -3.94
C LEU A 7 2.29 -6.29 -5.09
N LYS A 8 1.02 -6.73 -5.04
CA LYS A 8 0.45 -7.61 -6.06
C LYS A 8 -1.02 -7.30 -6.33
N CYS A 9 -1.39 -7.50 -7.58
CA CYS A 9 -2.77 -7.48 -8.06
C CYS A 9 -3.24 -8.90 -8.39
N PRO A 10 -4.53 -9.21 -8.21
CA PRO A 10 -5.10 -10.49 -8.61
C PRO A 10 -5.03 -10.70 -10.13
N PRO A 11 -4.98 -11.96 -10.60
CA PRO A 11 -4.98 -12.27 -12.03
C PRO A 11 -6.27 -11.76 -12.68
N GLY A 12 -6.13 -11.07 -13.81
CA GLY A 12 -7.26 -10.51 -14.56
C GLY A 12 -7.68 -9.10 -14.14
N VAL A 13 -7.03 -8.50 -13.13
CA VAL A 13 -7.25 -7.10 -12.74
C VAL A 13 -6.05 -6.26 -13.17
N SER A 14 -6.31 -5.18 -13.92
CA SER A 14 -5.27 -4.21 -14.26
C SER A 14 -4.77 -3.51 -13.00
N MET A 15 -3.45 -3.36 -12.89
CA MET A 15 -2.82 -2.67 -11.78
C MET A 15 -3.35 -1.23 -11.71
N PRO A 16 -3.77 -0.74 -10.53
CA PRO A 16 -4.26 0.62 -10.41
C PRO A 16 -3.16 1.63 -10.70
N ASP A 17 -3.57 2.80 -11.19
CA ASP A 17 -2.68 3.91 -11.53
C ASP A 17 -1.83 4.35 -10.32
N ARG A 18 -2.46 4.40 -9.14
CA ARG A 18 -1.77 4.63 -7.86
C ARG A 18 -1.35 3.31 -7.21
N ARG A 19 -0.05 3.01 -7.31
CA ARG A 19 0.57 1.85 -6.65
C ARG A 19 1.05 2.13 -5.23
N ALA A 20 1.30 3.39 -4.89
CA ALA A 20 1.73 3.81 -3.57
C ALA A 20 0.92 5.05 -3.15
N VAL A 21 0.41 5.04 -1.93
CA VAL A 21 -0.34 6.17 -1.38
C VAL A 21 0.17 6.51 0.01
N PRO A 22 0.67 7.74 0.24
CA PRO A 22 1.13 8.15 1.56
C PRO A 22 -0.07 8.26 2.51
N LEU A 23 0.12 7.77 3.73
CA LEU A 23 -0.84 7.94 4.81
C LEU A 23 -0.68 9.36 5.36
N THR A 24 -1.55 10.27 4.92
CA THR A 24 -1.54 11.70 5.32
C THR A 24 -2.84 12.16 5.97
N GLY A 25 -3.85 11.30 6.04
CA GLY A 25 -5.17 11.59 6.59
C GLY A 25 -6.06 10.36 6.54
N VAL A 26 -7.36 10.56 6.28
CA VAL A 26 -8.27 9.42 6.08
C VAL A 26 -8.04 8.83 4.70
N LEU A 27 -7.67 7.55 4.66
CA LEU A 27 -7.48 6.80 3.41
C LEU A 27 -8.58 5.75 3.29
N THR A 28 -9.40 5.82 2.24
CA THR A 28 -10.42 4.82 1.96
C THR A 28 -9.94 3.83 0.90
N ILE A 29 -10.20 2.55 1.13
CA ILE A 29 -9.78 1.44 0.25
C ILE A 29 -11.03 0.65 -0.11
N GLY A 30 -11.26 0.43 -1.40
CA GLY A 30 -12.44 -0.29 -1.87
C GLY A 30 -12.53 -0.32 -3.39
N ARG A 31 -13.52 -1.01 -3.93
CA ARG A 31 -13.68 -1.12 -5.39
C ARG A 31 -14.18 0.16 -6.06
N SER A 32 -14.73 1.10 -5.29
CA SER A 32 -15.23 2.36 -5.86
C SER A 32 -14.05 3.19 -6.37
N PRO A 33 -14.16 3.82 -7.56
CA PRO A 33 -13.16 4.79 -8.01
C PRO A 33 -13.10 6.03 -7.11
N ASP A 34 -14.13 6.28 -6.31
CA ASP A 34 -14.18 7.35 -5.30
C ASP A 34 -13.30 7.08 -4.07
N CYS A 35 -12.80 5.86 -3.90
CA CYS A 35 -11.88 5.54 -2.82
C CYS A 35 -10.50 6.15 -3.07
N THR A 36 -9.80 6.53 -2.01
CA THR A 36 -8.41 7.03 -2.11
C THR A 36 -7.49 6.00 -2.77
N LEU A 37 -7.71 4.72 -2.47
CA LEU A 37 -7.06 3.60 -3.14
C LEU A 37 -8.13 2.68 -3.78
N PRO A 38 -8.43 2.87 -5.08
CA PRO A 38 -9.38 2.03 -5.77
C PRO A 38 -8.78 0.66 -6.07
N LEU A 39 -9.46 -0.40 -5.62
CA LEU A 39 -9.13 -1.80 -5.83
C LEU A 39 -10.25 -2.46 -6.66
N PRO A 40 -10.19 -2.39 -8.01
CA PRO A 40 -11.27 -2.82 -8.89
C PRO A 40 -11.37 -4.35 -8.99
N ASP A 41 -11.75 -5.00 -7.89
CA ASP A 41 -11.96 -6.45 -7.78
C ASP A 41 -13.38 -6.74 -7.25
N GLN A 42 -13.97 -7.81 -7.77
CA GLN A 42 -15.34 -8.20 -7.46
C GLN A 42 -15.52 -8.67 -6.00
N HIS A 43 -14.46 -9.18 -5.37
CA HIS A 43 -14.43 -9.60 -3.97
C HIS A 43 -14.15 -8.41 -3.03
N VAL A 44 -13.92 -7.21 -3.57
CA VAL A 44 -13.74 -6.00 -2.78
C VAL A 44 -15.05 -5.21 -2.73
N SER A 45 -15.52 -4.88 -1.52
CA SER A 45 -16.68 -4.00 -1.34
C SER A 45 -16.41 -2.58 -1.86
N ARG A 46 -17.47 -1.81 -2.18
CA ARG A 46 -17.34 -0.40 -2.64
C ARG A 46 -16.44 0.41 -1.72
N GLU A 47 -16.68 0.29 -0.42
CA GLU A 47 -15.81 0.76 0.64
C GLU A 47 -15.48 -0.45 1.53
N HIS A 48 -14.26 -0.96 1.40
CA HIS A 48 -13.87 -2.21 2.04
C HIS A 48 -13.26 -1.99 3.42
N CYS A 49 -12.33 -1.05 3.50
CA CYS A 49 -11.76 -0.61 4.76
C CYS A 49 -11.30 0.84 4.61
N ARG A 50 -11.00 1.44 5.76
CA ARG A 50 -10.41 2.76 5.83
C ARG A 50 -9.29 2.77 6.84
N ILE A 51 -8.34 3.67 6.65
CA ILE A 51 -7.24 3.91 7.55
C ILE A 51 -7.38 5.33 8.07
N ASP A 52 -7.44 5.46 9.39
CA ASP A 52 -7.61 6.73 10.10
C ASP A 52 -6.38 6.99 10.99
N LEU A 53 -5.93 8.25 11.06
CA LEU A 53 -4.92 8.68 12.04
C LEU A 53 -5.62 9.04 13.35
N VAL A 54 -5.45 8.22 14.38
CA VAL A 54 -6.06 8.43 15.71
C VAL A 54 -4.96 8.45 16.77
N SER A 55 -4.88 9.56 17.53
CA SER A 55 -3.88 9.75 18.58
C SER A 55 -2.44 9.53 18.12
N GLY A 56 -2.10 9.98 16.90
CA GLY A 56 -0.76 9.84 16.31
C GLY A 56 -0.43 8.42 15.82
N SER A 57 -1.40 7.51 15.84
CA SER A 57 -1.25 6.12 15.38
C SER A 57 -2.20 5.83 14.23
N TRP A 58 -1.77 4.99 13.28
CA TRP A 58 -2.56 4.61 12.11
C TRP A 58 -3.44 3.41 12.43
N TRP A 59 -4.75 3.55 12.29
CA TRP A 59 -5.71 2.50 12.58
C TRP A 59 -6.47 2.11 11.32
N LEU A 60 -6.40 0.83 10.96
CA LEU A 60 -7.27 0.26 9.94
C LEU A 60 -8.61 -0.11 10.57
N ARG A 61 -9.70 0.21 9.88
CA ARG A 61 -11.06 -0.17 10.22
C ARG A 61 -11.72 -0.84 9.04
N VAL A 62 -12.28 -2.03 9.24
CA VAL A 62 -12.99 -2.76 8.18
C VAL A 62 -14.46 -2.33 8.13
N THR A 63 -14.90 -1.92 6.95
CA THR A 63 -16.30 -1.55 6.66
C THR A 63 -17.01 -2.63 5.85
N ALA A 64 -16.26 -3.49 5.15
CA ALA A 64 -16.79 -4.64 4.43
C ALA A 64 -17.45 -5.65 5.38
N GLY A 65 -18.60 -6.16 4.96
CA GLY A 65 -19.33 -7.21 5.69
C GLY A 65 -19.13 -8.62 5.15
N VAL A 66 -18.52 -8.78 3.98
CA VAL A 66 -18.48 -10.07 3.26
C VAL A 66 -17.10 -10.71 3.36
N ASN A 67 -16.07 -9.99 2.91
CA ASN A 67 -14.70 -10.50 2.90
C ASN A 67 -13.87 -9.76 3.96
N PRO A 68 -13.05 -10.49 4.74
CA PRO A 68 -12.20 -9.87 5.75
C PRO A 68 -11.01 -9.15 5.12
N VAL A 69 -10.42 -8.23 5.89
CA VAL A 69 -9.09 -7.69 5.62
C VAL A 69 -8.09 -8.48 6.43
N TRP A 70 -7.06 -9.00 5.79
CA TRP A 70 -5.96 -9.64 6.51
C TRP A 70 -4.89 -8.60 6.82
N VAL A 71 -4.40 -8.57 8.05
CA VAL A 71 -3.22 -7.81 8.47
C VAL A 71 -2.22 -8.80 9.04
N GLY A 72 -1.19 -9.13 8.25
CA GLY A 72 -0.26 -10.22 8.54
C GLY A 72 -0.98 -11.57 8.65
N LYS A 73 -1.15 -12.05 9.88
CA LYS A 73 -1.85 -13.32 10.19
C LYS A 73 -3.25 -13.12 10.76
N ASN A 74 -3.65 -11.87 11.01
CA ASN A 74 -4.91 -11.54 11.64
C ASN A 74 -5.95 -11.25 10.56
N GLU A 75 -7.11 -11.88 10.62
CA GLU A 75 -8.26 -11.53 9.79
C GLU A 75 -9.18 -10.58 10.56
N LEU A 76 -9.62 -9.52 9.91
CA LEU A 76 -10.48 -8.49 10.47
C LEU A 76 -11.79 -8.45 9.69
N PHE A 77 -12.89 -8.59 10.41
CA PHE A 77 -14.25 -8.50 9.90
C PHE A 77 -14.84 -7.12 10.17
N LYS A 78 -16.08 -6.92 9.71
CA LYS A 78 -16.80 -5.66 9.83
C LYS A 78 -16.73 -5.06 11.24
N ASN A 79 -16.41 -3.77 11.32
CA ASN A 79 -16.24 -2.98 12.53
C ASN A 79 -15.02 -3.32 13.40
N GLU A 80 -14.21 -4.31 13.02
CA GLU A 80 -12.94 -4.55 13.70
C GLU A 80 -11.90 -3.51 13.28
N VAL A 81 -10.99 -3.24 14.22
CA VAL A 81 -9.93 -2.26 14.06
C VAL A 81 -8.59 -2.86 14.43
N GLN A 82 -7.55 -2.44 13.72
CA GLN A 82 -6.18 -2.91 13.94
C GLN A 82 -5.20 -1.74 13.77
N LEU A 83 -4.24 -1.66 14.69
CA LEU A 83 -3.12 -0.74 14.59
C LEU A 83 -2.21 -1.18 13.44
N LEU A 84 -1.95 -0.27 12.49
CA LEU A 84 -0.97 -0.48 11.42
C LEU A 84 0.41 0.01 11.83
N ARG A 85 1.41 -0.80 11.54
CA ARG A 85 2.83 -0.51 11.74
C ARG A 85 3.59 -0.70 10.45
N VAL A 86 4.79 -0.15 10.44
CA VAL A 86 5.76 -0.37 9.35
C VAL A 86 6.04 -1.86 9.22
N GLY A 87 6.02 -2.36 8.00
CA GLY A 87 6.19 -3.77 7.66
C GLY A 87 4.91 -4.60 7.72
N ASP A 88 3.77 -4.04 8.16
CA ASP A 88 2.50 -4.76 8.10
C ASP A 88 2.10 -5.03 6.65
N GLN A 89 1.67 -6.27 6.40
CA GLN A 89 1.13 -6.69 5.12
C GLN A 89 -0.38 -6.76 5.20
N LEU A 90 -1.05 -6.11 4.26
CA LEU A 90 -2.50 -6.12 4.15
C LEU A 90 -2.93 -6.97 2.97
N ARG A 91 -3.93 -7.83 3.14
CA ARG A 91 -4.57 -8.54 2.02
C ARG A 91 -6.04 -8.23 1.97
N ILE A 92 -6.50 -7.75 0.82
CA ILE A 92 -7.88 -7.32 0.59
C ILE A 92 -8.37 -7.98 -0.69
N GLY A 93 -9.26 -8.96 -0.56
CA GLY A 93 -9.63 -9.81 -1.70
C GLY A 93 -8.39 -10.52 -2.25
N GLY A 94 -8.05 -10.23 -3.51
CA GLY A 94 -6.83 -10.73 -4.16
C GLY A 94 -5.66 -9.76 -4.22
N PHE A 95 -5.76 -8.58 -3.62
CA PHE A 95 -4.67 -7.60 -3.55
C PHE A 95 -3.80 -7.83 -2.32
N GLU A 96 -2.49 -7.76 -2.51
CA GLU A 96 -1.50 -7.73 -1.43
C GLU A 96 -0.87 -6.34 -1.38
N LEU A 97 -0.89 -5.73 -0.20
CA LEU A 97 -0.34 -4.41 0.08
C LEU A 97 0.62 -4.48 1.27
N ALA A 98 1.52 -3.51 1.38
CA ALA A 98 2.40 -3.37 2.54
C ALA A 98 2.47 -1.92 3.01
N VAL A 99 2.62 -1.76 4.31
CA VAL A 99 2.90 -0.48 4.95
C VAL A 99 4.42 -0.32 5.01
N VAL A 100 4.94 0.67 4.31
CA VAL A 100 6.37 1.01 4.32
C VAL A 100 6.58 2.38 4.91
N GLU A 101 7.75 2.63 5.48
CA GLU A 101 8.19 4.00 5.72
C GLU A 101 8.67 4.59 4.41
N SER A 102 8.01 5.67 3.99
CA SER A 102 8.62 6.58 3.05
C SER A 102 9.26 7.68 3.89
N SER A 103 10.59 7.77 3.84
CA SER A 103 11.28 8.96 4.30
C SER A 103 10.74 10.13 3.49
N ALA A 104 10.24 11.17 4.15
CA ALA A 104 9.83 12.41 3.49
C ALA A 104 11.05 13.24 3.06
N ASP A 105 12.23 12.62 2.99
CA ASP A 105 13.48 13.25 2.56
C ASP A 105 13.60 13.11 1.04
N GLY A 106 12.68 13.80 0.37
CA GLY A 106 12.72 14.08 -1.07
C GLY A 106 12.28 15.51 -1.37
N LEU A 107 11.99 16.31 -0.34
CA LEU A 107 11.75 17.76 -0.44
C LEU A 107 12.87 18.57 0.22
N GLY A 108 14.06 17.97 0.36
CA GLY A 108 15.31 18.72 0.45
C GLY A 108 15.84 18.90 -0.97
N VAL A 109 15.43 19.97 -1.65
CA VAL A 109 16.19 20.48 -2.80
C VAL A 109 17.47 21.10 -2.24
N PRO A 110 18.68 20.52 -2.41
CA PRO A 110 19.86 21.36 -2.41
C PRO A 110 19.75 22.24 -3.66
N HIS A 111 19.28 23.46 -3.46
CA HIS A 111 19.58 24.55 -4.38
C HIS A 111 21.10 24.79 -4.29
N ASP A 112 21.88 24.11 -5.13
CA ASP A 112 23.05 24.76 -5.71
C ASP A 112 23.33 24.19 -7.09
N ASN A 113 23.78 25.09 -7.94
CA ASN A 113 23.68 25.07 -9.39
C ASN A 113 24.57 24.02 -10.08
N ASP A 114 24.19 23.76 -11.33
CA ASP A 114 24.99 23.23 -12.45
C ASP A 114 24.83 21.74 -12.81
N GLU A 115 24.52 21.54 -14.09
CA GLU A 115 24.49 20.29 -14.87
C GLU A 115 23.43 19.21 -14.59
N GLY A 116 22.42 19.21 -15.48
CA GLY A 116 21.77 17.99 -15.94
C GLY A 116 20.64 17.49 -15.06
N TRP A 117 19.41 17.62 -15.54
CA TRP A 117 18.31 16.78 -15.08
C TRP A 117 18.75 15.31 -15.25
N PRO A 118 18.96 14.52 -14.17
CA PRO A 118 19.27 13.12 -14.33
C PRO A 118 18.05 12.45 -14.97
N ASP A 119 18.32 11.78 -16.09
CA ASP A 119 17.40 10.95 -16.83
C ASP A 119 16.58 10.04 -15.92
N ASP A 120 15.26 10.11 -16.07
CA ASP A 120 14.19 9.12 -15.89
C ASP A 120 14.52 7.74 -15.23
N THR A 121 15.33 7.68 -14.17
CA THR A 121 15.75 6.42 -13.53
C THR A 121 15.84 6.48 -12.01
N THR A 122 15.39 7.56 -11.35
CA THR A 122 15.03 7.50 -9.91
C THR A 122 13.68 6.80 -9.73
N ILE A 123 13.55 5.65 -10.38
CA ILE A 123 12.63 4.58 -10.07
C ILE A 123 12.96 4.21 -8.63
N VAL A 124 12.01 4.39 -7.73
CA VAL A 124 11.96 3.70 -6.43
C VAL A 124 12.71 2.37 -6.53
N ASP A 125 13.90 2.30 -5.94
CA ASP A 125 14.76 1.12 -6.06
C ASP A 125 14.07 -0.03 -5.32
N TRP A 126 13.30 -0.80 -6.09
CA TRP A 126 12.51 -1.89 -5.55
C TRP A 126 13.42 -2.93 -4.91
N ASP A 127 14.65 -3.11 -5.42
CA ASP A 127 15.64 -4.01 -4.85
C ASP A 127 16.07 -3.56 -3.44
N ALA A 128 16.25 -2.25 -3.19
CA ALA A 128 16.54 -1.69 -1.88
C ALA A 128 15.36 -1.77 -0.89
N ILE A 129 14.12 -1.62 -1.38
CA ILE A 129 12.90 -1.82 -0.57
C ILE A 129 12.79 -3.30 -0.15
N PHE A 130 13.10 -4.24 -1.07
CA PHE A 130 13.09 -5.67 -0.79
C PHE A 130 14.34 -6.18 -0.05
N ALA A 131 15.48 -5.50 -0.15
CA ALA A 131 16.73 -5.90 0.52
C ALA A 131 16.66 -5.71 2.04
N ASN A 132 15.85 -4.74 2.52
CA ASN A 132 15.64 -4.53 3.95
C ASN A 132 14.36 -5.21 4.48
N SER A 133 13.57 -5.83 3.60
CA SER A 133 12.42 -6.66 3.97
C SER A 133 12.70 -8.11 3.59
N LEU A 134 13.43 -8.79 4.48
CA LEU A 134 13.61 -10.25 4.45
C LEU A 134 12.24 -10.92 4.18
N ILE A 135 12.19 -11.83 3.18
CA ILE A 135 11.14 -12.83 2.86
C ILE A 135 10.32 -12.54 1.55
N LEU A 136 10.92 -12.81 0.38
CA LEU A 136 10.72 -14.03 -0.46
C LEU A 136 11.06 -13.78 -1.94
N ARG A 137 12.24 -14.27 -2.35
CA ARG A 137 12.52 -14.65 -3.74
C ARG A 137 11.51 -15.72 -4.16
N ALA A 138 10.58 -15.38 -5.06
CA ALA A 138 9.90 -16.37 -5.88
C ALA A 138 10.50 -16.31 -7.29
N LYS A 139 11.35 -17.32 -7.54
CA LYS A 139 12.06 -17.66 -8.76
C LYS A 139 11.07 -17.92 -9.90
N THR A 140 11.09 -17.14 -10.97
CA THR A 140 10.52 -17.52 -12.26
C THR A 140 11.58 -18.28 -13.06
N GLY A 141 11.43 -19.60 -13.18
CA GLY A 141 11.83 -20.33 -14.38
C GLY A 141 10.55 -20.51 -15.22
N GLY A 142 10.53 -20.38 -16.53
CA GLY A 142 11.57 -20.65 -17.53
C GLY A 142 10.98 -21.72 -18.44
N ASP A 143 10.55 -21.30 -19.63
CA ASP A 143 10.58 -22.07 -20.88
C ASP A 143 10.77 -21.07 -22.02
#